data_AF-A0A2V3HMD0-F1
#
_entry.id   AF-A0A2V3HMD0-F1
#
_cell.length_a   1.000
_cell.length_b   1.000
_cell.length_c   1.000
_cell.angle_alpha   90.00
_cell.angle_beta   90.00
_cell.angle_gamma   90.00
#
_symmetry.space_group_name_H-M   'P 1'
#
loop_
_entity.id
_entity.type
_entity.pdbx_description
1 polymer ?
#
loop_
_entity_poly.entity_id
_entity_poly.type
_entity_poly.pdbx_seq_one_letter_code
_entity_poly.pdbx_strand_id
1 'polypeptide(L)' 'MPGGCGGAARMTVEERRKASRKRLPQWFRTSLPTGSAQSTYNQTRSVVQEHGLHTVCEEARCPNIHDCWG' A
#
# COMPACT_ATOMS: atom_id res chain seq x y z
N MET A 1 3.56 29.92 -42.96
CA MET A 1 2.51 29.15 -42.26
C MET A 1 2.68 29.37 -40.77
N PRO A 2 1.65 29.83 -40.04
CA PRO A 2 1.69 30.00 -38.60
C PRO A 2 1.50 28.64 -37.91
N GLY A 3 2.23 28.36 -36.84
CA GLY A 3 2.12 27.08 -36.13
C GLY A 3 2.79 27.17 -34.78
N GLY A 4 2.01 27.63 -33.79
CA GLY A 4 2.46 28.10 -32.48
C GLY A 4 3.27 27.10 -31.65
N CYS A 5 4.16 27.67 -30.82
CA CYS A 5 4.84 26.95 -29.76
C CYS A 5 3.81 26.38 -28.77
N GLY A 6 3.59 25.07 -28.81
CA GLY A 6 2.76 24.35 -27.86
C GLY A 6 3.35 24.45 -26.45
N GLY A 7 2.65 25.16 -25.56
CA GLY A 7 3.01 25.24 -24.15
C GLY A 7 2.89 23.87 -23.50
N ALA A 8 4.02 23.33 -23.02
CA ALA A 8 4.03 22.12 -22.22
C ALA A 8 3.20 22.34 -20.94
N ALA A 9 2.19 21.50 -20.73
CA ALA A 9 1.34 21.55 -19.55
C ALA A 9 2.20 21.50 -18.27
N ARG A 10 2.03 22.48 -17.38
CA ARG A 10 2.70 22.52 -16.07
C ARG A 10 2.10 21.46 -15.15
N MET A 11 2.67 20.26 -15.18
CA MET A 11 2.32 19.20 -14.24
C MET A 11 2.68 19.60 -12.80
N THR A 12 1.82 19.23 -11.86
CA THR A 12 2.10 19.31 -10.43
C THR A 12 3.18 18.31 -10.02
N VAL A 13 3.77 18.52 -8.84
CA VAL A 13 4.78 17.61 -8.28
C VAL A 13 4.19 16.21 -8.03
N GLU A 14 2.92 16.14 -7.64
CA GLU A 14 2.22 14.88 -7.36
C GLU A 14 2.00 14.05 -8.63
N GLU A 15 1.57 14.71 -9.72
CA GLU A 15 1.38 14.06 -11.02
C GLU A 15 2.71 13.50 -11.56
N ARG A 16 3.81 14.25 -11.43
CA ARG A 16 5.15 13.76 -11.80
C ARG A 16 5.56 12.54 -10.98
N ARG A 17 5.34 12.56 -9.66
CA ARG A 17 5.64 11.43 -8.76
C ARG A 17 4.80 10.19 -9.07
N LYS A 18 3.53 10.36 -9.44
CA LYS A 18 2.66 9.24 -9.84
C LYS A 18 3.09 8.65 -11.19
N ALA A 19 3.44 9.50 -12.16
CA ALA A 19 3.96 9.08 -13.44
C ALA A 19 5.29 8.31 -13.33
N SER A 20 6.15 8.65 -12.36
CA SER A 20 7.42 7.97 -12.14
C SER A 20 7.36 6.69 -11.30
N ARG A 21 6.21 6.37 -10.66
CA ARG A 21 6.08 5.17 -9.84
C ARG A 21 5.94 3.92 -10.71
N LYS A 22 6.98 3.09 -10.71
CA LYS A 22 6.93 1.75 -11.32
C LYS A 22 5.91 0.89 -10.57
N ARG A 23 5.04 0.22 -11.32
CA ARG A 23 4.09 -0.75 -10.77
C ARG A 23 4.84 -1.98 -10.26
N LEU A 24 4.38 -2.52 -9.13
CA LEU A 24 4.85 -3.80 -8.63
C LEU A 24 4.47 -4.93 -9.60
N PRO A 25 5.32 -5.96 -9.77
CA PRO A 25 4.99 -7.14 -10.55
C PRO A 25 3.74 -7.86 -10.04
N GLN A 26 3.06 -8.62 -10.90
CA GLN A 26 1.81 -9.30 -10.53
C GLN A 26 1.99 -10.32 -9.40
N TRP A 27 3.13 -11.01 -9.35
CA TRP A 27 3.44 -12.01 -8.32
C TRP A 27 3.71 -11.42 -6.93
N PHE A 28 3.92 -10.10 -6.82
CA PHE A 28 4.15 -9.42 -5.56
C PHE A 28 2.84 -9.01 -4.85
N ARG A 29 1.68 -9.32 -5.44
CA ARG A 29 0.39 -9.02 -4.83
C ARG A 29 0.06 -10.04 -3.75
N THR A 30 -0.36 -9.55 -2.59
CA THR A 30 -0.86 -10.38 -1.49
C THR A 30 -2.38 -10.39 -1.47
N SER A 31 -2.94 -11.47 -0.94
CA SER A 31 -4.38 -11.68 -0.83
C SER A 31 -4.90 -11.14 0.49
N LEU A 32 -6.14 -10.66 0.50
CA LEU A 32 -6.82 -10.27 1.74
C LEU A 32 -7.38 -11.53 2.42
N PRO A 33 -7.36 -11.59 3.77
CA PRO A 33 -7.89 -12.72 4.49
C PRO A 33 -9.43 -12.71 4.39
N THR A 34 -10.02 -13.91 4.43
CA THR A 34 -11.49 -14.09 4.38
C THR A 34 -11.92 -15.10 5.43
N GLY A 35 -13.18 -15.04 5.85
CA GLY A 35 -13.75 -16.02 6.79
C GLY A 35 -13.03 -16.06 8.14
N SER A 36 -12.63 -17.26 8.59
CA SER A 36 -11.96 -17.47 9.88
C SER A 36 -10.64 -16.72 10.00
N ALA A 37 -9.82 -16.68 8.94
CA ALA A 37 -8.54 -15.99 8.94
C ALA A 37 -8.68 -14.48 9.19
N GLN A 38 -9.79 -13.89 8.73
CA GLN A 38 -10.10 -12.48 9.02
C GLN A 38 -10.37 -12.26 10.52
N SER A 39 -10.98 -13.24 11.20
CA SER A 39 -11.21 -13.17 12.65
C SER A 39 -9.91 -13.25 13.43
N THR A 40 -9.01 -14.18 13.09
CA THR A 40 -7.68 -14.31 13.74
C THR A 40 -6.86 -13.03 13.57
N TYR A 41 -6.87 -12.46 12.36
CA TYR A 41 -6.20 -11.19 12.07
C TYR A 41 -6.72 -10.06 12.97
N ASN A 42 -8.05 -9.94 13.07
CA ASN A 42 -8.68 -8.91 13.90
C ASN A 42 -8.37 -9.11 15.39
N GLN A 43 -8.34 -10.35 15.86
CA GLN A 43 -7.98 -10.67 17.24
C GLN A 43 -6.52 -10.26 17.54
N THR A 44 -5.58 -10.67 16.69
CA THR A 44 -4.16 -10.33 16.84
C THR A 44 -3.96 -8.82 16.83
N ARG A 45 -4.61 -8.12 15.89
CA ARG A 45 -4.58 -6.66 15.81
C ARG A 45 -5.15 -5.99 17.06
N SER A 46 -6.27 -6.48 17.59
CA SER A 46 -6.84 -5.95 18.84
C SER A 46 -5.89 -6.12 20.01
N VAL A 47 -5.25 -7.28 20.16
CA VAL A 47 -4.29 -7.54 21.25
C VAL A 47 -3.10 -6.59 21.18
N VAL A 48 -2.53 -6.40 19.99
CA VAL A 48 -1.42 -5.45 19.77
C VAL A 48 -1.84 -4.02 20.15
N GLN A 49 -3.03 -3.61 19.73
CA GLN A 49 -3.55 -2.27 20.01
C GLN A 49 -3.91 -2.06 21.49
N GLU A 50 -4.52 -3.05 22.13
CA GLU A 50 -4.92 -3.01 23.55
C GLU A 50 -3.71 -2.87 24.47
N HIS A 51 -2.62 -3.55 24.14
CA HIS A 51 -1.37 -3.47 24.90
C HIS A 51 -0.44 -2.34 24.46
N GLY A 52 -0.82 -1.54 23.46
CA GLY A 52 0.02 -0.46 22.95
C GLY A 52 1.38 -0.94 22.41
N LEU A 53 1.42 -2.15 21.86
CA LEU A 53 2.65 -2.75 21.35
C LEU A 53 2.95 -2.25 19.94
N HIS A 54 4.22 -2.05 19.65
CA HIS A 54 4.70 -1.77 18.30
C HIS A 54 5.28 -3.04 17.69
N THR A 55 4.85 -3.37 16.48
CA THR A 55 5.34 -4.55 15.76
C THR A 55 5.99 -4.15 14.45
N VAL A 56 7.02 -4.89 14.05
CA VAL A 56 7.64 -4.73 12.73
C VAL A 56 6.63 -4.89 11.59
N CYS A 57 5.60 -5.72 11.79
CA CYS A 57 4.51 -5.93 10.84
C CYS A 57 3.77 -4.63 10.50
N GLU A 58 3.49 -3.81 11.51
CA GLU A 58 2.78 -2.53 11.35
C GLU A 58 3.71 -1.40 10.92
N GLU A 59 4.87 -1.26 11.56
CA GLU A 59 5.81 -0.16 11.29
C GLU A 59 6.38 -0.23 9.87
N ALA A 60 6.73 -1.44 9.42
CA ALA A 60 7.27 -1.65 8.07
C ALA A 60 6.18 -1.71 7.00
N ARG A 61 4.90 -1.68 7.37
CA ARG A 61 3.76 -1.96 6.47
C ARG A 61 3.99 -3.25 5.67
N CYS A 62 4.23 -4.34 6.41
CA CYS A 62 4.57 -5.63 5.82
C CYS A 62 3.48 -6.08 4.84
N PRO A 63 3.81 -6.40 3.58
CA PRO A 63 2.82 -6.84 2.60
C PRO A 63 2.13 -8.16 2.98
N ASN A 64 2.76 -8.96 3.86
CA ASN A 64 2.32 -10.30 4.26
C ASN A 64 1.62 -10.31 5.62
N ILE A 65 1.24 -9.15 6.18
CA ILE A 65 0.66 -9.07 7.53
C ILE A 65 -0.58 -9.96 7.72
N HIS A 66 -1.35 -10.16 6.66
CA HIS A 66 -2.53 -11.01 6.66
C HIS A 66 -2.20 -12.52 6.72
N ASP A 67 -1.08 -12.94 6.14
CA ASP A 67 -0.61 -14.32 6.21
C ASP A 67 0.07 -14.60 7.56
N CYS A 68 0.67 -13.58 8.18
CA CYS A 68 1.33 -13.71 9.48
C CYS A 68 0.35 -13.73 10.67
N TRP A 69 -0.75 -12.99 10.59
CA TRP A 69 -1.73 -12.85 11.70
C TRP A 69 -3.05 -13.59 11.46
N GLY A 70 -3.27 -14.13 10.26
CA GLY A 70 -4.50 -14.83 9.85
C GLY A 70 -4.58 -16.28 10.31
#